data_AF-A0A1F3CAX0-F1
#
_entry.id   AF-A0A1F3CAX0-F1
#
_cell.length_a   1.000
_cell.length_b   1.000
_cell.length_c   1.000
_cell.angle_alpha   90.00
_cell.angle_beta   90.00
_cell.angle_gamma   90.00
#
_symmetry.space_group_name_H-M   'P 1'
#
loop_
_entity.id
_entity.type
_entity.pdbx_description
1 polymer ?
#
loop_
_entity_poly.entity_id
_entity_poly.type
_entity_poly.pdbx_seq_one_letter_code
_entity_poly.pdbx_strand_id
1 'polypeptide(L)'
;MSFEKIKISFKYLKRVWIFTLPILKNKFILTSIFFIVWVIFFDNNNLIDRISNLKVLNQLQKDQEYYKEKIYTDTKRLEELRTDKENLEKFAREQYLMKKKNEDIFIMVDGN
;
A
#
# COMPACT_ATOMS: atom_id res chain seq x y z
N MET A 1 37.80 -17.20 34.34
CA MET A 1 37.37 -16.88 32.95
C MET A 1 36.73 -15.48 32.78
N SER A 2 36.12 -14.87 33.80
CA SER A 2 35.44 -13.56 33.70
C SER A 2 36.39 -12.35 33.53
N PHE A 3 37.52 -12.32 34.24
CA PHE A 3 38.44 -11.17 34.28
C PHE A 3 39.23 -10.92 32.98
N GLU A 4 39.57 -11.97 32.23
CA GLU A 4 40.26 -11.84 30.94
C GLU A 4 39.37 -11.14 29.91
N LYS A 5 38.07 -11.45 29.87
CA LYS A 5 37.11 -10.79 28.95
C LYS A 5 36.99 -9.28 29.21
N ILE A 6 37.04 -8.88 30.48
CA ILE A 6 36.98 -7.47 30.88
C ILE A 6 38.23 -6.72 30.42
N LYS A 7 39.42 -7.30 30.62
CA LYS A 7 40.68 -6.71 30.13
C LYS A 7 40.73 -6.62 28.61
N ILE A 8 40.25 -7.65 27.92
CA ILE A 8 40.15 -7.70 26.46
C ILE A 8 39.22 -6.59 25.96
N SER A 9 38.03 -6.45 26.55
CA SER A 9 37.08 -5.37 26.23
C SER A 9 37.71 -3.98 26.43
N PHE A 10 38.41 -3.77 27.55
CA PHE A 10 39.09 -2.51 27.84
C PHE A 10 40.23 -2.19 26.86
N LYS A 11 40.96 -3.21 26.40
CA LYS A 11 42.02 -3.09 25.38
C LYS A 11 41.44 -2.67 24.02
N TYR A 12 40.30 -3.24 23.61
CA TYR A 12 39.61 -2.83 22.40
C TYR A 12 39.07 -1.41 22.52
N LEU A 13 38.47 -1.07 23.65
CA LEU A 13 37.94 0.26 23.92
C LEU A 13 39.04 1.34 23.83
N LYS A 14 40.20 1.11 24.46
CA LYS A 14 41.37 2.01 24.35
C LYS A 14 41.90 2.12 22.94
N ARG A 15 41.96 1.01 22.18
CA ARG A 15 42.47 1.01 20.80
C ARG A 15 41.56 1.81 19.87
N VAL A 16 40.26 1.68 20.01
CA VAL A 16 39.28 2.47 19.24
C VAL A 16 39.38 3.94 19.62
N TRP A 17 39.48 4.27 20.91
CA TRP A 17 39.55 5.65 21.40
C TRP A 17 40.80 6.41 20.95
N ILE A 18 41.96 5.74 20.91
CA ILE A 18 43.23 6.33 20.40
C ILE A 18 43.17 6.64 18.91
N PHE A 19 42.46 5.82 18.13
CA PHE A 19 42.33 6.02 16.69
C PHE A 19 41.28 7.09 16.34
N THR A 20 40.20 7.21 17.13
CA THR A 20 39.11 8.17 16.87
C THR A 20 39.39 9.59 17.35
N LEU A 21 40.21 9.76 18.40
CA LEU A 21 40.61 11.08 18.93
C LEU A 21 41.23 12.07 17.90
N PRO A 22 42.17 11.69 17.02
CA PRO A 22 42.72 12.61 16.03
C PRO A 22 41.72 12.99 14.92
N ILE A 23 40.81 12.08 14.58
CA ILE A 23 39.75 12.29 13.58
C ILE A 23 38.74 13.33 14.08
N LEU A 24 38.43 13.31 15.38
CA LEU A 24 37.53 14.27 16.03
C LEU A 24 38.12 15.68 16.22
N LYS A 25 39.45 15.84 16.13
CA LYS A 25 40.11 17.16 16.24
C LYS A 25 40.11 17.96 14.93
N ASN A 26 39.90 17.30 13.80
CA ASN A 26 39.84 17.99 12.51
C ASN A 26 38.42 18.48 12.23
N LYS A 27 38.23 19.81 12.30
CA LYS A 27 36.94 20.47 12.04
C LYS A 27 36.30 20.08 10.70
N PHE A 28 37.12 19.86 9.66
CA PHE A 28 36.62 19.48 8.33
C PHE A 28 36.07 18.06 8.29
N ILE A 29 36.70 17.12 9.00
CA ILE A 29 36.22 15.74 9.07
C ILE A 29 34.94 15.67 9.89
N LEU A 30 34.88 16.40 11.00
CA LEU A 30 33.68 16.47 11.84
C LEU A 30 32.48 17.04 11.08
N THR A 31 32.68 18.14 10.33
CA THR A 31 31.63 18.73 9.49
C THR A 31 31.21 17.81 8.35
N SER A 32 32.15 17.11 7.72
CA SER A 32 31.83 16.16 6.64
C SER A 32 31.08 14.94 7.17
N ILE A 33 31.47 14.38 8.32
CA ILE A 33 30.74 13.25 8.94
C ILE A 33 29.35 13.70 9.35
N PHE A 34 29.22 14.88 9.99
CA PHE A 34 27.92 15.43 10.33
C PHE A 34 27.04 15.62 9.09
N PHE A 35 27.61 16.15 8.00
CA PHE A 35 26.88 16.32 6.74
C PHE A 35 26.47 15.00 6.10
N ILE A 36 27.34 13.98 6.12
CA ILE A 36 27.02 12.63 5.62
C ILE A 36 25.91 12.00 6.46
N VAL A 37 26.01 12.06 7.78
CA VAL A 37 24.96 11.57 8.68
C VAL A 37 23.66 12.37 8.45
N TRP A 38 23.76 13.68 8.25
CA TRP A 38 22.60 14.51 7.94
C TRP A 38 21.92 14.07 6.63
N VAL A 39 22.68 13.90 5.55
CA VAL A 39 22.15 13.45 4.26
C VAL A 39 21.64 11.99 4.32
N ILE A 40 22.17 11.15 5.21
CA ILE A 40 21.68 9.76 5.33
C ILE A 40 20.41 9.67 6.18
N PHE A 41 20.34 10.43 7.29
CA PHE A 41 19.27 10.29 8.29
C PHE A 41 18.16 11.33 8.14
N PHE A 42 18.48 12.55 7.71
CA PHE A 42 17.54 13.68 7.62
C PHE A 42 17.17 14.03 6.17
N ASP A 43 17.86 13.49 5.17
CA ASP A 43 17.44 13.68 3.77
C ASP A 43 16.12 12.95 3.51
N ASN A 44 15.33 13.51 2.58
CA ASN A 44 13.97 13.08 2.26
C ASN A 44 13.87 11.69 1.60
N ASN A 45 14.96 10.91 1.55
CA ASN A 45 14.95 9.49 1.21
C ASN A 45 14.42 8.66 2.38
N ASN A 46 13.27 9.06 2.90
CA ASN A 46 12.58 8.33 3.94
C ASN A 46 12.14 6.98 3.38
N LEU A 47 12.83 5.92 3.80
CA LEU A 47 12.51 4.54 3.42
C LEU A 47 11.06 4.19 3.77
N ILE A 48 10.51 4.83 4.79
CA ILE A 48 9.12 4.69 5.22
C ILE A 48 8.17 5.20 4.12
N ASP A 49 8.45 6.38 3.56
CA ASP A 49 7.65 6.95 2.47
C ASP A 49 7.78 6.09 1.21
N ARG A 50 8.97 5.55 0.93
CA ARG A 50 9.16 4.63 -0.20
C ARG A 50 8.31 3.37 -0.07
N ILE A 51 8.25 2.77 1.12
CA ILE A 51 7.43 1.58 1.38
C ILE A 51 5.93 1.92 1.28
N SER A 52 5.51 3.06 1.84
CA SER A 52 4.12 3.53 1.74
C SER A 52 3.70 3.72 0.29
N ASN A 53 4.54 4.41 -0.49
CA ASN A 53 4.30 4.65 -1.92
C ASN A 53 4.21 3.35 -2.73
N LEU A 54 5.03 2.35 -2.42
CA LEU A 54 4.95 1.03 -3.07
C LEU A 54 3.64 0.30 -2.73
N LYS A 55 3.13 0.44 -1.50
CA LYS A 55 1.81 -0.12 -1.14
C LYS A 55 0.69 0.57 -1.91
N VAL A 56 0.72 1.91 -1.96
CA VAL A 56 -0.26 2.69 -2.72
C VAL A 56 -0.21 2.34 -4.21
N LEU A 57 0.98 2.22 -4.78
CA LEU A 57 1.16 1.83 -6.18
C LEU A 57 0.53 0.46 -6.48
N ASN A 58 0.80 -0.53 -5.65
CA ASN A 58 0.21 -1.87 -5.80
C ASN A 58 -1.31 -1.84 -5.65
N GLN A 59 -1.85 -1.02 -4.74
CA GLN A 59 -3.30 -0.87 -4.58
C GLN A 59 -3.93 -0.25 -5.84
N LEU A 60 -3.35 0.82 -6.37
CA LEU A 60 -3.83 1.46 -7.58
C LEU A 60 -3.80 0.54 -8.81
N GLN A 61 -2.78 -0.33 -8.91
CA GLN A 61 -2.72 -1.34 -9.98
C GLN A 61 -3.84 -2.36 -9.85
N LYS A 62 -4.10 -2.87 -8.64
CA LYS A 62 -5.22 -3.79 -8.39
C LYS A 62 -6.56 -3.14 -8.69
N ASP A 63 -6.75 -1.89 -8.25
CA ASP A 63 -7.98 -1.14 -8.53
C ASP A 63 -8.16 -0.94 -10.03
N GLN A 64 -7.10 -0.63 -10.76
CA GLN A 64 -7.14 -0.50 -12.21
C GLN A 64 -7.58 -1.80 -12.89
N GLU A 65 -7.01 -2.93 -12.51
CA GLU A 65 -7.37 -4.24 -13.06
C GLU A 65 -8.84 -4.58 -12.76
N TYR A 66 -9.26 -4.39 -11.51
CA TYR A 66 -10.63 -4.60 -11.08
C TYR A 66 -11.63 -3.78 -11.90
N TYR A 67 -11.40 -2.47 -12.04
CA TYR A 67 -12.33 -1.62 -12.79
C TYR A 67 -12.34 -1.93 -14.29
N LYS A 68 -11.21 -2.33 -14.88
CA LYS A 68 -11.19 -2.79 -16.28
C LYS A 68 -12.07 -4.02 -16.49
N GLU A 69 -11.96 -5.01 -15.62
CA GLU A 69 -12.80 -6.22 -15.70
C GLU A 69 -14.28 -5.90 -15.47
N LYS A 70 -14.56 -5.03 -14.49
CA LYS A 70 -15.92 -4.59 -14.20
C LYS A 70 -16.56 -3.84 -15.37
N ILE A 71 -15.82 -2.90 -15.98
CA ILE A 71 -16.30 -2.18 -17.17
C ILE A 71 -16.59 -3.16 -18.31
N TYR A 72 -15.71 -4.13 -18.57
CA TYR A 72 -15.93 -5.13 -19.61
C TYR A 72 -17.21 -5.94 -19.35
N THR A 73 -17.39 -6.41 -18.12
CA THR A 73 -18.54 -7.23 -17.73
C THR A 73 -19.84 -6.44 -17.77
N ASP A 74 -19.85 -5.22 -17.23
CA ASP A 74 -21.02 -4.34 -17.20
C ASP A 74 -21.40 -3.90 -18.62
N THR A 75 -20.42 -3.62 -19.48
CA THR A 75 -20.67 -3.27 -20.89
C THR A 75 -21.33 -4.43 -21.63
N LYS A 76 -20.81 -5.65 -21.46
CA LYS A 76 -21.42 -6.84 -22.06
C LYS A 76 -22.85 -7.05 -21.56
N ARG A 77 -23.09 -6.89 -20.25
CA ARG A 77 -24.43 -6.98 -19.66
C ARG A 77 -25.37 -5.91 -20.22
N LEU A 78 -24.88 -4.69 -20.41
CA LEU A 78 -25.65 -3.60 -21.03
C LEU A 78 -25.99 -3.90 -22.50
N GLU A 79 -25.07 -4.47 -23.27
CA GLU A 79 -25.34 -4.89 -24.65
C GLU A 79 -26.40 -6.00 -24.73
N GLU A 80 -26.31 -7.00 -23.86
CA GLU A 80 -27.32 -8.06 -23.74
C GLU A 80 -28.71 -7.48 -23.42
N LEU A 81 -28.78 -6.54 -22.47
CA LEU A 81 -30.03 -5.85 -22.13
C LEU A 81 -30.58 -4.96 -23.25
N ARG A 82 -29.73 -4.37 -24.10
CA ARG A 82 -30.18 -3.50 -25.21
C ARG A 82 -30.62 -4.30 -26.42
N THR A 83 -30.02 -5.46 -26.65
CA THR A 83 -30.26 -6.27 -27.86
C THR A 83 -31.42 -7.25 -27.67
N ASP A 84 -31.61 -7.74 -26.45
CA ASP A 84 -32.66 -8.71 -26.12
C ASP A 84 -33.75 -8.09 -25.24
N LYS A 85 -34.91 -7.82 -25.86
CA LYS A 85 -36.08 -7.21 -25.23
C LYS A 85 -36.69 -8.10 -24.14
N GLU A 86 -36.57 -9.43 -24.28
CA GLU A 86 -37.08 -10.38 -23.29
C GLU A 86 -36.18 -10.39 -22.05
N ASN A 87 -34.86 -10.39 -22.24
CA ASN A 87 -33.90 -10.24 -21.13
C ASN A 87 -34.03 -8.89 -20.42
N LEU A 88 -34.31 -7.82 -21.16
CA LEU A 88 -34.58 -6.50 -20.57
C LEU A 88 -35.84 -6.51 -19.69
N GLU A 89 -36.94 -7.08 -20.17
CA GLU A 89 -38.19 -7.18 -19.41
C GLU A 89 -37.98 -8.06 -18.15
N LYS A 90 -37.28 -9.18 -18.28
CA LYS A 90 -36.93 -10.04 -17.15
C LYS A 90 -36.06 -9.32 -16.11
N PHE A 91 -35.02 -8.62 -16.53
CA PHE A 91 -34.15 -7.84 -15.64
C PHE A 91 -34.91 -6.72 -14.91
N ALA A 92 -35.76 -5.98 -15.62
CA ALA A 92 -36.59 -4.93 -15.02
C ALA A 92 -37.58 -5.49 -13.98
N ARG A 93 -38.14 -6.67 -14.23
CA ARG A 93 -39.05 -7.37 -13.30
C ARG A 93 -38.33 -7.94 -12.08
N GLU A 94 -37.17 -8.55 -12.24
CA GLU A 94 -36.44 -9.18 -11.13
C GLU A 94 -35.68 -8.19 -10.25
N GLN A 95 -34.97 -7.22 -10.86
CA GLN A 95 -34.10 -6.31 -10.12
C GLN A 95 -34.83 -5.06 -9.62
N TYR A 96 -35.80 -4.57 -10.39
CA TYR A 96 -36.50 -3.32 -10.12
C TYR A 96 -37.99 -3.51 -9.84
N LEU A 97 -38.49 -4.76 -9.84
CA LEU A 97 -39.90 -5.08 -9.60
C LEU A 97 -40.86 -4.27 -10.48
N MET A 98 -40.45 -3.98 -11.72
CA MET A 98 -41.27 -3.21 -12.65
C MET A 98 -42.50 -4.00 -13.10
N LYS A 99 -43.67 -3.34 -13.15
CA LYS A 99 -44.95 -3.90 -13.62
C LYS A 99 -45.61 -3.05 -14.69
N LYS A 100 -46.44 -3.69 -15.53
CA LYS A 100 -47.36 -2.98 -16.43
C LYS A 100 -48.52 -2.40 -15.60
N LYS A 101 -49.17 -1.35 -16.12
CA LYS A 101 -50.28 -0.66 -15.42
C LYS A 101 -51.45 -1.58 -15.01
N ASN A 102 -51.64 -2.69 -15.72
CA ASN A 102 -52.75 -3.62 -15.53
C ASN A 102 -52.29 -4.93 -14.86
N GLU A 103 -51.16 -4.91 -14.16
CA GLU A 103 -50.53 -6.11 -13.59
C GLU A 103 -50.28 -5.93 -12.08
N ASP A 104 -50.64 -6.94 -11.31
CA ASP A 104 -50.47 -6.97 -9.84
C ASP A 104 -49.30 -7.89 -9.48
N ILE A 105 -48.32 -7.37 -8.73
CA ILE A 105 -47.16 -8.12 -8.27
C ILE A 105 -47.42 -8.64 -6.86
N PHE A 106 -47.27 -9.95 -6.65
CA PHE A 106 -47.32 -10.58 -5.33
C PHE A 106 -45.89 -10.98 -4.92
N ILE A 107 -45.37 -10.38 -3.85
CA ILE A 107 -44.09 -10.76 -3.25
C ILE A 107 -44.39 -11.68 -2.07
N MET A 108 -43.99 -12.94 -2.17
CA MET A 108 -44.10 -13.87 -1.05
C MET A 108 -42.90 -13.63 -0.12
N VAL A 109 -43.15 -13.04 1.04
CA VAL A 109 -42.15 -12.90 2.09
C VAL A 109 -42.34 -14.08 3.02
N ASP A 110 -41.46 -15.07 2.98
CA ASP A 110 -41.46 -16.16 3.94
C ASP A 110 -41.13 -15.58 5.31
N GLY A 111 -42.13 -15.53 6.18
CA GLY A 111 -41.99 -15.05 7.56
C GLY A 111 -41.29 -16.10 8.42
N ASN A 112 -40.02 -15.85 8.73
CA ASN A 112 -39.29 -16.45 9.85
C ASN A 112 -38.74 -15.34 10.74
#